data_AF-W5IJV4-F1
#
_entry.id   AF-W5IJV4-F1
#
_cell.length_a   1.000
_cell.length_b   1.000
_cell.length_c   1.000
_cell.angle_alpha   90.00
_cell.angle_beta   90.00
_cell.angle_gamma   90.00
#
_symmetry.space_group_name_H-M   'P 1'
#
loop_
_entity.id
_entity.type
_entity.pdbx_description
1 polymer ?
#
loop_
_entity_poly.entity_id
_entity_poly.type
_entity_poly.pdbx_seq_one_letter_code
_entity_poly.pdbx_strand_id
1 'polypeptide(L)'
;MVLQTNQVTLPTSVSLAVVGKAHDTSTIATLSPADKLGFMDDKQQLLAETKAELKRRSTPTVSYEADVLTLAKAGMDTAGVALGDRVLLVDTTFTPDLRLAGRVLQLEEDLLDPALTVITIGNIIERFTASSHSAEQRLDRVIAGTATWQSTSQQVTQNASKWDQVAQTVVDNSDKWNTAAATLEQKSASWDNTSATLANKQPTWDTTAETVTAKSGMWDDAAVIAANHAQAIRQSTSGVTLHYENLAITLGDSISITDATGTWTFTDGAFVKQDTTE
;
A
#
# COMPACT_ATOMS: atom_id res chain seq x y z
N MET A 1 38.51 -36.95 -23.23
CA MET A 1 38.38 -38.39 -22.91
C MET A 1 36.91 -38.64 -22.60
N VAL A 2 36.19 -39.21 -23.56
CA VAL A 2 34.73 -39.34 -23.52
C VAL A 2 34.39 -40.63 -22.79
N LEU A 3 33.68 -40.56 -21.66
CA LEU A 3 33.06 -41.73 -21.04
C LEU A 3 31.87 -42.13 -21.91
N GLN A 4 32.05 -43.17 -22.74
CA GLN A 4 30.94 -43.81 -23.43
C GLN A 4 30.20 -44.71 -22.43
N THR A 5 29.00 -44.28 -22.04
CA THR A 5 28.04 -45.12 -21.32
C THR A 5 27.27 -45.93 -22.36
N ASN A 6 27.66 -47.17 -22.61
CA ASN A 6 26.85 -48.09 -23.41
C ASN A 6 25.67 -48.59 -22.56
N GLN A 7 24.45 -48.26 -22.96
CA GLN A 7 23.21 -48.82 -22.40
C GLN A 7 22.87 -50.11 -23.16
N VAL A 8 22.63 -51.21 -22.44
CA VAL A 8 22.35 -52.53 -23.02
C VAL A 8 20.94 -52.96 -22.59
N THR A 9 20.05 -53.20 -23.57
CA THR A 9 18.66 -53.61 -23.36
C THR A 9 18.55 -55.12 -23.57
N LEU A 10 18.12 -55.86 -22.53
CA LEU A 10 17.96 -57.32 -22.59
C LEU A 10 16.50 -57.71 -22.81
N PRO A 11 16.22 -58.78 -23.59
CA PRO A 11 14.90 -59.39 -23.60
C PRO A 11 14.70 -60.10 -22.25
N THR A 12 13.74 -59.62 -21.46
CA THR A 12 13.51 -59.87 -20.02
C THR A 12 14.40 -59.08 -19.03
N SER A 13 14.25 -57.76 -19.10
CA SER A 13 14.05 -56.78 -18.00
C SER A 13 15.03 -56.69 -16.80
N VAL A 14 16.31 -57.04 -16.93
CA VAL A 14 17.36 -56.50 -16.04
C VAL A 14 18.59 -56.05 -16.84
N SER A 15 18.96 -54.76 -16.80
CA SER A 15 20.22 -54.27 -17.41
C SER A 15 21.34 -54.17 -16.36
N LEU A 16 22.51 -54.77 -16.65
CA LEU A 16 23.71 -54.77 -15.79
C LEU A 16 24.79 -53.82 -16.34
N ALA A 17 25.32 -52.89 -15.53
CA ALA A 17 26.49 -52.08 -15.90
C ALA A 17 27.65 -52.25 -14.91
N VAL A 18 28.84 -52.57 -15.41
CA VAL A 18 30.09 -52.66 -14.64
C VAL A 18 30.86 -51.34 -14.79
N VAL A 19 31.13 -50.66 -13.67
CA VAL A 19 31.88 -49.40 -13.66
C VAL A 19 33.27 -49.63 -13.05
N GLY A 20 34.32 -49.38 -13.85
CA GLY A 20 35.72 -49.48 -13.44
C GLY A 20 36.08 -48.62 -12.22
N LYS A 21 37.12 -49.03 -11.49
CA LYS A 21 37.52 -48.53 -10.16
C LYS A 21 37.56 -47.00 -10.06
N ALA A 22 36.57 -46.44 -9.36
CA ALA A 22 36.65 -45.09 -8.80
C ALA A 22 37.16 -45.16 -7.35
N HIS A 23 38.23 -44.42 -7.07
CA HIS A 23 38.74 -44.17 -5.73
C HIS A 23 37.75 -43.21 -5.04
N ASP A 24 36.84 -43.74 -4.24
CA ASP A 24 35.72 -42.97 -3.69
C ASP A 24 35.97 -42.61 -2.21
N THR A 25 36.41 -41.38 -1.98
CA THR A 25 36.77 -40.81 -0.67
C THR A 25 35.59 -40.10 -0.02
N SER A 26 34.36 -40.62 -0.16
CA SER A 26 33.16 -39.91 0.32
C SER A 26 32.10 -40.87 0.87
N THR A 27 32.22 -41.27 2.13
CA THR A 27 31.07 -41.79 2.88
C THR A 27 31.16 -41.34 4.34
N ILE A 28 30.75 -40.10 4.60
CA ILE A 28 30.30 -39.73 5.94
C ILE A 28 29.00 -40.50 6.15
N ALA A 29 29.11 -41.62 6.87
CA ALA A 29 27.97 -42.37 7.35
C ALA A 29 27.13 -41.45 8.24
N THR A 30 25.92 -41.12 7.79
CA THR A 30 24.84 -40.73 8.69
C THR A 30 24.53 -41.96 9.56
N LEU A 31 25.26 -42.08 10.68
CA LEU A 31 24.89 -42.96 11.77
C LEU A 31 23.58 -42.41 12.36
N SER A 32 22.46 -42.99 11.95
CA SER A 32 21.19 -42.75 12.64
C SER A 32 21.25 -43.25 14.09
N PRO A 33 20.51 -42.62 15.01
CA PRO A 33 20.80 -42.58 16.44
C PRO A 33 20.68 -43.94 17.12
N ALA A 34 21.39 -44.07 18.22
CA ALA A 34 21.49 -45.22 19.13
C ALA A 34 20.16 -45.64 19.82
N ASP A 35 19.00 -45.35 19.25
CA ASP A 35 17.70 -45.46 19.93
C ASP A 35 17.02 -46.84 19.78
N LYS A 36 17.73 -47.84 19.26
CA LYS A 36 17.25 -49.24 19.20
C LYS A 36 18.02 -50.23 20.08
N LEU A 37 18.91 -49.75 20.93
CA LEU A 37 19.43 -50.52 22.05
C LEU A 37 19.01 -49.77 23.32
N GLY A 38 17.80 -50.04 23.79
CA GLY A 38 17.35 -49.54 25.08
C GLY A 38 18.40 -49.83 26.15
N PHE A 39 18.58 -48.93 27.11
CA PHE A 39 19.61 -49.01 28.15
C PHE A 39 19.70 -50.44 28.75
N MET A 40 20.70 -51.20 28.29
CA MET A 40 21.02 -52.54 28.78
C MET A 40 22.25 -52.42 29.67
N ASP A 41 22.04 -52.37 30.99
CA ASP A 41 23.09 -52.18 32.01
C ASP A 41 24.02 -53.40 32.19
N ASP A 42 23.73 -54.53 31.53
CA ASP A 42 24.57 -55.72 31.59
C ASP A 42 25.54 -55.79 30.38
N LYS A 43 26.84 -55.64 30.66
CA LYS A 43 27.92 -55.65 29.66
C LYS A 43 27.94 -56.93 28.81
N GLN A 44 27.55 -58.07 29.38
CA GLN A 44 27.51 -59.33 28.64
C GLN A 44 26.34 -59.37 27.67
N GLN A 45 25.20 -58.81 28.08
CA GLN A 45 24.00 -58.69 27.27
C GLN A 45 24.21 -57.70 26.12
N LEU A 46 24.84 -56.55 26.37
CA LEU A 46 25.22 -55.60 25.33
C LEU A 46 26.21 -56.22 24.33
N LEU A 47 27.22 -56.97 24.79
CA LEU A 47 28.15 -57.65 23.88
C LEU A 47 27.46 -58.72 23.03
N ALA A 48 26.53 -59.48 23.62
CA ALA A 48 25.75 -60.49 22.91
C ALA A 48 24.84 -59.84 21.87
N GLU A 49 24.12 -58.79 22.23
CA GLU A 49 23.22 -58.06 21.33
C GLU A 49 24.00 -57.32 20.24
N THR A 50 25.15 -56.75 20.57
CA THR A 50 26.03 -56.10 19.57
C THR A 50 26.62 -57.13 18.60
N LYS A 51 27.00 -58.33 19.08
CA LYS A 51 27.43 -59.42 18.20
C LYS A 51 26.28 -59.97 17.35
N ALA A 52 25.07 -60.03 17.90
CA ALA A 52 23.86 -60.45 17.18
C ALA A 52 23.48 -59.43 16.11
N GLU A 53 23.50 -58.14 16.43
CA GLU A 53 23.21 -57.05 15.50
C GLU A 53 24.32 -56.91 14.45
N LEU A 54 25.59 -57.11 14.82
CA LEU A 54 26.69 -57.21 13.87
C LEU A 54 26.49 -58.40 12.94
N LYS A 55 26.16 -59.58 13.45
CA LYS A 55 25.88 -60.76 12.62
C LYS A 55 24.69 -60.49 11.70
N ARG A 56 23.59 -59.93 12.22
CA ARG A 56 22.40 -59.57 11.44
C ARG A 56 22.72 -58.56 10.32
N ARG A 57 23.50 -57.52 10.60
CA ARG A 57 23.90 -56.50 9.61
C ARG A 57 25.00 -56.95 8.66
N SER A 58 25.83 -57.90 9.10
CA SER A 58 26.86 -58.53 8.25
C SER A 58 26.28 -59.65 7.38
N THR A 59 25.03 -60.06 7.64
CA THR A 59 24.29 -61.02 6.81
C THR A 59 23.40 -60.23 5.83
N PRO A 60 23.76 -60.12 4.54
CA PRO A 60 22.99 -59.34 3.58
C PRO A 60 21.54 -59.85 3.48
N THR A 61 20.56 -58.99 3.76
CA THR A 61 19.14 -59.38 3.94
C THR A 61 18.27 -59.15 2.68
N VAL A 62 18.87 -58.91 1.51
CA VAL A 62 18.15 -58.88 0.23
C VAL A 62 19.08 -59.50 -0.82
N SER A 63 18.78 -60.73 -1.22
CA SER A 63 19.45 -61.44 -2.31
C SER A 63 18.59 -61.27 -3.56
N TYR A 64 19.13 -60.61 -4.57
CA TYR A 64 18.53 -60.63 -5.90
C TYR A 64 19.33 -61.67 -6.70
N GLU A 65 18.67 -62.75 -7.09
CA GLU A 65 19.27 -63.79 -7.94
C GLU A 65 19.03 -63.42 -9.40
N ALA A 66 20.10 -63.27 -10.17
CA ALA A 66 20.03 -63.02 -11.60
C ALA A 66 20.73 -64.18 -12.33
N ASP A 67 19.98 -64.85 -13.21
CA ASP A 67 20.47 -65.99 -13.99
C ASP A 67 21.25 -65.49 -15.23
N VAL A 68 22.45 -66.04 -15.46
CA VAL A 68 23.42 -65.57 -16.48
C VAL A 68 23.03 -65.99 -17.91
N LEU A 69 22.04 -66.88 -18.06
CA LEU A 69 21.50 -67.27 -19.38
C LEU A 69 21.01 -66.06 -20.22
N THR A 70 20.67 -64.96 -19.55
CA THR A 70 20.20 -63.71 -20.17
C THR A 70 21.34 -62.76 -20.58
N LEU A 71 22.52 -62.89 -19.95
CA LEU A 71 23.72 -62.05 -20.17
C LEU A 71 24.52 -62.46 -21.42
N ALA A 72 24.71 -63.77 -21.65
CA ALA A 72 25.42 -64.24 -22.84
C ALA A 72 24.62 -63.98 -24.14
N LYS A 73 23.28 -64.11 -24.09
CA LYS A 73 22.38 -63.79 -25.22
C LYS A 73 22.29 -62.29 -25.54
N ALA A 74 22.71 -61.43 -24.61
CA ALA A 74 22.83 -59.99 -24.79
C ALA A 74 24.06 -59.53 -25.57
N GLY A 75 25.03 -60.43 -25.78
CA GLY A 75 26.36 -60.06 -26.25
C GLY A 75 27.28 -59.48 -25.17
N MET A 76 27.01 -59.72 -23.87
CA MET A 76 27.94 -59.37 -22.80
C MET A 76 28.94 -60.50 -22.57
N ASP A 77 30.22 -60.19 -22.71
CA ASP A 77 31.32 -61.06 -22.33
C ASP A 77 31.41 -61.09 -20.79
N THR A 78 31.15 -62.25 -20.18
CA THR A 78 31.24 -62.45 -18.73
C THR A 78 32.69 -62.46 -18.24
N ALA A 79 33.69 -62.40 -19.13
CA ALA A 79 35.13 -62.48 -18.84
C ALA A 79 35.73 -61.33 -18.00
N GLY A 80 34.92 -60.56 -17.27
CA GLY A 80 35.39 -59.42 -16.49
C GLY A 80 34.63 -59.12 -15.20
N VAL A 81 33.70 -59.99 -14.77
CA VAL A 81 32.95 -59.81 -13.51
C VAL A 81 33.45 -60.81 -12.48
N ALA A 82 34.15 -60.32 -11.46
CA ALA A 82 34.67 -61.13 -10.37
C ALA A 82 33.85 -60.99 -9.10
N LEU A 83 34.02 -61.96 -8.20
CA LEU A 83 33.47 -61.90 -6.85
C LEU A 83 33.87 -60.58 -6.16
N GLY A 84 32.87 -59.85 -5.66
CA GLY A 84 33.06 -58.56 -4.99
C GLY A 84 32.93 -57.32 -5.88
N ASP A 85 32.80 -57.45 -7.20
CA ASP A 85 32.62 -56.30 -8.11
C ASP A 85 31.31 -55.56 -7.85
N ARG A 86 31.34 -54.24 -8.03
CA ARG A 86 30.13 -53.41 -7.96
C ARG A 86 29.40 -53.47 -9.29
N VAL A 87 28.11 -53.69 -9.20
CA VAL A 87 27.22 -53.80 -10.36
C VAL A 87 26.02 -52.89 -10.19
N LEU A 88 25.58 -52.27 -11.28
CA LEU A 88 24.32 -51.53 -11.33
C LEU A 88 23.26 -52.40 -11.98
N LEU A 89 22.08 -52.51 -11.37
CA LEU A 89 20.93 -53.24 -11.88
C LEU A 89 19.84 -52.24 -12.25
N VAL A 90 19.20 -52.46 -13.39
CA VAL A 90 18.00 -51.73 -13.82
C VAL A 90 16.88 -52.73 -13.97
N ASP A 91 15.94 -52.74 -13.04
CA ASP A 91 14.74 -53.57 -13.08
C ASP A 91 13.61 -52.78 -13.76
N THR A 92 13.32 -53.13 -15.01
CA THR A 92 12.31 -52.47 -15.85
C THR A 92 10.92 -53.07 -15.68
N THR A 93 10.72 -53.94 -14.68
CA THR A 93 9.39 -54.47 -14.33
C THR A 93 8.60 -53.51 -13.44
N PHE A 94 9.28 -52.54 -12.82
CA PHE A 94 8.67 -51.44 -12.05
C PHE A 94 8.42 -50.21 -12.93
N THR A 95 7.41 -49.41 -12.58
CA THR A 95 7.14 -48.11 -13.23
C THR A 95 7.08 -47.01 -12.17
N PRO A 96 8.03 -46.05 -12.15
CA PRO A 96 9.23 -45.97 -13.00
C PRO A 96 10.25 -47.07 -12.68
N ASP A 97 11.12 -47.40 -13.65
CA ASP A 97 12.15 -48.44 -13.54
C ASP A 97 12.96 -48.34 -12.24
N LEU A 98 13.17 -49.48 -11.58
CA LEU A 98 13.89 -49.54 -10.32
C LEU A 98 15.40 -49.70 -10.58
N ARG A 99 16.18 -48.68 -10.24
CA ARG A 99 17.65 -48.68 -10.40
C ARG A 99 18.37 -48.92 -9.09
N LEU A 100 19.11 -50.02 -9.04
CA LEU A 100 19.74 -50.56 -7.83
C LEU A 100 21.25 -50.65 -8.03
N ALA A 101 22.02 -50.50 -6.96
CA ALA A 101 23.46 -50.76 -6.98
C ALA A 101 23.79 -51.87 -5.99
N GLY A 102 24.52 -52.90 -6.42
CA GLY A 102 24.86 -54.08 -5.64
C GLY A 102 26.32 -54.49 -5.76
N ARG A 103 26.70 -55.55 -5.05
CA ARG A 103 27.97 -56.26 -5.24
C ARG A 103 27.73 -57.73 -5.55
N VAL A 104 28.60 -58.32 -6.37
CA VAL A 104 28.62 -59.76 -6.61
C VAL A 104 29.06 -60.47 -5.33
N LEU A 105 28.21 -61.31 -4.77
CA LEU A 105 28.43 -62.02 -3.51
C LEU A 105 28.75 -63.51 -3.70
N GLN A 106 28.33 -64.09 -4.83
CA GLN A 106 28.63 -65.47 -5.17
C GLN A 106 28.65 -65.60 -6.70
N LEU A 107 29.58 -66.42 -7.17
CA LEU A 107 29.72 -66.79 -8.58
C LEU A 107 29.86 -68.31 -8.61
N GLU A 108 28.86 -69.00 -9.11
CA GLU A 108 28.90 -70.44 -9.39
C GLU A 108 29.11 -70.61 -10.88
N GLU A 109 30.35 -70.90 -11.27
CA GLU A 109 30.74 -71.08 -12.67
C GLU A 109 30.59 -72.56 -13.06
N ASP A 110 29.76 -72.83 -14.06
CA ASP A 110 29.70 -74.15 -14.70
C ASP A 110 30.74 -74.19 -15.82
N LEU A 111 31.81 -74.95 -15.59
CA LEU A 111 32.96 -75.05 -16.48
C LEU A 111 32.71 -75.91 -17.74
N LEU A 112 31.59 -76.63 -17.79
CA LEU A 112 31.18 -77.50 -18.90
C LEU A 112 30.12 -76.82 -19.78
N ASP A 113 29.26 -76.02 -19.17
CA ASP A 113 28.31 -75.14 -19.85
C ASP A 113 28.35 -73.73 -19.24
N PRO A 114 29.15 -72.80 -19.82
CA PRO A 114 29.23 -71.42 -19.34
C PRO A 114 27.88 -70.71 -19.27
N ALA A 115 26.86 -71.22 -19.97
CA ALA A 115 25.50 -70.69 -19.99
C ALA A 115 24.71 -70.97 -18.70
N LEU A 116 25.18 -71.86 -17.82
CA LEU A 116 24.55 -72.22 -16.54
C LEU A 116 25.21 -71.56 -15.31
N THR A 117 26.09 -70.58 -15.54
CA THR A 117 26.71 -69.83 -14.44
C THR A 117 25.64 -69.07 -13.64
N VAL A 118 25.69 -69.10 -12.30
CA VAL A 118 24.78 -68.35 -11.43
C VAL A 118 25.54 -67.26 -10.69
N ILE A 119 25.04 -66.02 -10.74
CA ILE A 119 25.63 -64.89 -10.01
C ILE A 119 24.63 -64.40 -8.96
N THR A 120 25.02 -64.52 -7.69
CA THR A 120 24.25 -63.93 -6.58
C THR A 120 24.74 -62.52 -6.33
N ILE A 121 23.84 -61.55 -6.45
CA ILE A 121 24.13 -60.14 -6.17
C ILE A 121 23.45 -59.76 -4.86
N GLY A 122 24.17 -59.08 -3.98
CA GLY A 122 23.60 -58.56 -2.74
C GLY A 122 24.27 -57.28 -2.27
N ASN A 123 23.95 -56.88 -1.03
CA ASN A 123 24.22 -55.54 -0.52
C ASN A 123 23.67 -54.44 -1.45
N ILE A 124 22.41 -54.62 -1.84
CA ILE A 124 21.71 -53.73 -2.74
C ILE A 124 21.35 -52.42 -2.03
N ILE A 125 21.70 -51.28 -2.64
CA ILE A 125 21.30 -49.95 -2.18
C ILE A 125 20.47 -49.28 -3.28
N GLU A 126 19.22 -48.92 -2.97
CA GLU A 126 18.25 -48.23 -3.85
C GLU A 126 18.65 -46.78 -4.21
N ARG A 127 19.91 -46.39 -3.99
CA ARG A 127 20.34 -44.99 -3.87
C ARG A 127 20.06 -44.14 -5.11
N PHE A 128 20.02 -44.74 -6.30
CA PHE A 128 19.97 -44.01 -7.57
C PHE A 128 18.57 -43.49 -7.91
N THR A 129 17.54 -44.30 -7.71
CA THR A 129 16.14 -43.88 -7.94
C THR A 129 15.74 -42.80 -6.93
N ALA A 130 16.09 -42.98 -5.65
CA ALA A 130 15.81 -42.02 -4.60
C ALA A 130 16.55 -40.68 -4.81
N SER A 131 17.83 -40.71 -5.23
CA SER A 131 18.58 -39.48 -5.52
C SER A 131 18.02 -38.72 -6.70
N SER A 132 17.56 -39.42 -7.75
CA SER A 132 17.00 -38.80 -8.96
C SER A 132 15.65 -38.13 -8.67
N HIS A 133 14.76 -38.82 -7.95
CA HIS A 133 13.51 -38.23 -7.47
C HIS A 133 13.74 -37.01 -6.58
N SER A 134 14.75 -37.05 -5.70
CA SER A 134 15.09 -35.90 -4.86
C SER A 134 15.61 -34.70 -5.66
N ALA A 135 16.30 -34.95 -6.78
CA ALA A 135 16.80 -33.90 -7.68
C ALA A 135 15.65 -33.26 -8.47
N GLU A 136 14.72 -34.07 -8.98
CA GLU A 136 13.50 -33.61 -9.67
C GLU A 136 12.63 -32.76 -8.75
N GLN A 137 12.37 -33.21 -7.51
CA GLN A 137 11.60 -32.44 -6.52
C GLN A 137 12.25 -31.09 -6.18
N ARG A 138 13.59 -31.03 -6.17
CA ARG A 138 14.32 -29.77 -5.96
C ARG A 138 14.19 -28.85 -7.17
N LEU A 139 14.23 -29.40 -8.39
CA LEU A 139 14.03 -28.65 -9.62
C LEU A 139 12.60 -28.06 -9.67
N ASP A 140 11.59 -28.87 -9.38
CA ASP A 140 10.19 -28.42 -9.33
C ASP A 140 9.97 -27.31 -8.31
N ARG A 141 10.60 -27.41 -7.14
CA ARG A 141 10.55 -26.36 -6.12
C ARG A 141 11.20 -25.07 -6.60
N VAL A 142 12.31 -25.15 -7.32
CA VAL A 142 12.97 -23.97 -7.90
C VAL A 142 12.10 -23.34 -8.98
N ILE A 143 11.50 -24.14 -9.87
CA ILE A 143 10.60 -23.66 -10.92
C ILE A 143 9.34 -23.01 -10.31
N ALA A 144 8.73 -23.61 -9.29
CA ALA A 144 7.62 -23.00 -8.56
C ALA A 144 8.05 -21.68 -7.87
N GLY A 145 9.28 -21.65 -7.35
CA GLY A 145 9.89 -20.47 -6.76
C GLY A 145 10.11 -19.33 -7.76
N THR A 146 10.55 -19.62 -8.98
CA THR A 146 10.74 -18.59 -10.02
C THR A 146 9.41 -17.98 -10.47
N ALA A 147 8.36 -18.80 -10.63
CA ALA A 147 7.03 -18.30 -10.95
C ALA A 147 6.49 -17.36 -9.86
N THR A 148 6.71 -17.72 -8.59
CA THR A 148 6.34 -16.88 -7.43
C THR A 148 7.13 -15.57 -7.39
N TRP A 149 8.44 -15.66 -7.65
CA TRP A 149 9.32 -14.49 -7.71
C TRP A 149 8.91 -13.54 -8.84
N GLN A 150 8.60 -14.07 -10.02
CA GLN A 150 8.17 -13.29 -11.17
C GLN A 150 6.83 -12.57 -10.91
N SER A 151 5.86 -13.25 -10.28
CA SER A 151 4.61 -12.63 -9.85
C SER A 151 4.84 -11.49 -8.85
N THR A 152 5.65 -11.73 -7.82
CA THR A 152 6.02 -10.72 -6.83
C THR A 152 6.72 -9.52 -7.48
N SER A 153 7.66 -9.76 -8.40
CA SER A 153 8.37 -8.71 -9.14
C SER A 153 7.42 -7.83 -9.96
N GLN A 154 6.44 -8.44 -10.63
CA GLN A 154 5.40 -7.69 -11.34
C GLN A 154 4.52 -6.86 -10.40
N GLN A 155 4.14 -7.40 -9.23
CA GLN A 155 3.40 -6.66 -8.23
C GLN A 155 4.18 -5.46 -7.68
N VAL A 156 5.48 -5.64 -7.40
CA VAL A 156 6.37 -4.54 -6.95
C VAL A 156 6.44 -3.45 -8.02
N THR A 157 6.57 -3.82 -9.29
CA THR A 157 6.59 -2.87 -10.41
C THR A 157 5.29 -2.08 -10.50
N GLN A 158 4.14 -2.77 -10.40
CA GLN A 158 2.82 -2.13 -10.38
C GLN A 158 2.66 -1.18 -9.18
N ASN A 159 3.15 -1.59 -8.01
CA ASN A 159 3.09 -0.77 -6.81
C ASN A 159 3.97 0.48 -6.95
N ALA A 160 5.15 0.37 -7.56
CA ALA A 160 6.00 1.53 -7.87
C ALA A 160 5.26 2.53 -8.78
N SER A 161 4.61 2.05 -9.85
CA SER A 161 3.81 2.94 -10.72
C SER A 161 2.63 3.60 -10.00
N LYS A 162 2.01 2.94 -9.00
CA LYS A 162 0.99 3.58 -8.14
C LYS A 162 1.61 4.65 -7.25
N TRP A 163 2.79 4.41 -6.69
CA TRP A 163 3.51 5.42 -5.92
C TRP A 163 3.85 6.66 -6.76
N ASP A 164 4.25 6.47 -8.03
CA ASP A 164 4.50 7.58 -8.95
C ASP A 164 3.22 8.42 -9.19
N GLN A 165 2.06 7.76 -9.35
CA GLN A 165 0.77 8.45 -9.50
C GLN A 165 0.38 9.24 -8.25
N VAL A 166 0.61 8.67 -7.06
CA VAL A 166 0.36 9.34 -5.78
C VAL A 166 1.28 10.54 -5.65
N ALA A 167 2.56 10.41 -5.99
CA ALA A 167 3.52 11.52 -5.96
C ALA A 167 3.07 12.66 -6.88
N GLN A 168 2.63 12.35 -8.11
CA GLN A 168 2.10 13.37 -9.02
C GLN A 168 0.85 14.05 -8.47
N THR A 169 -0.06 13.29 -7.87
CA THR A 169 -1.28 13.85 -7.25
C THR A 169 -0.93 14.84 -6.12
N VAL A 170 0.09 14.53 -5.32
CA VAL A 170 0.57 15.42 -4.25
C VAL A 170 1.14 16.71 -4.82
N VAL A 171 1.94 16.63 -5.89
CA VAL A 171 2.47 17.80 -6.60
C VAL A 171 1.33 18.67 -7.13
N ASP A 172 0.38 18.08 -7.85
CA ASP A 172 -0.77 18.81 -8.41
C ASP A 172 -1.62 19.48 -7.32
N ASN A 173 -1.80 18.82 -6.18
CA ASN A 173 -2.53 19.39 -5.05
C ASN A 173 -1.75 20.52 -4.36
N SER A 174 -0.42 20.40 -4.28
CA SER A 174 0.44 21.48 -3.76
C SER A 174 0.28 22.75 -4.60
N ASP A 175 0.27 22.65 -5.92
CA ASP A 175 0.08 23.80 -6.81
C ASP A 175 -1.30 24.45 -6.64
N LYS A 176 -2.34 23.65 -6.46
CA LYS A 176 -3.69 24.13 -6.15
C LYS A 176 -3.74 24.87 -4.81
N TRP A 177 -3.12 24.31 -3.77
CA TRP A 177 -3.05 24.96 -2.46
C TRP A 177 -2.27 26.27 -2.51
N ASN A 178 -1.15 26.30 -3.22
CA ASN A 178 -0.37 27.52 -3.42
C ASN A 178 -1.18 28.61 -4.14
N THR A 179 -1.95 28.23 -5.16
CA THR A 179 -2.83 29.15 -5.89
C THR A 179 -3.95 29.69 -4.98
N ALA A 180 -4.57 28.83 -4.17
CA ALA A 180 -5.60 29.21 -3.22
C ALA A 180 -5.04 30.17 -2.14
N ALA A 181 -3.84 29.90 -1.63
CA ALA A 181 -3.16 30.75 -0.66
C ALA A 181 -2.87 32.14 -1.23
N ALA A 182 -2.33 32.22 -2.45
CA ALA A 182 -2.08 33.49 -3.12
C ALA A 182 -3.38 34.30 -3.34
N THR A 183 -4.49 33.63 -3.66
CA THR A 183 -5.80 34.27 -3.80
C THR A 183 -6.30 34.83 -2.47
N LEU A 184 -6.14 34.07 -1.39
CA LEU A 184 -6.56 34.50 -0.05
C LEU A 184 -5.77 35.72 0.42
N GLU A 185 -4.47 35.75 0.16
CA GLU A 185 -3.60 36.90 0.48
C GLU A 185 -4.08 38.19 -0.21
N GLN A 186 -4.40 38.10 -1.51
CA GLN A 186 -4.92 39.25 -2.27
C GLN A 186 -6.29 39.71 -1.75
N LYS A 187 -7.16 38.77 -1.36
CA LYS A 187 -8.47 39.09 -0.77
C LYS A 187 -8.33 39.73 0.61
N SER A 188 -7.38 39.26 1.43
CA SER A 188 -7.07 39.87 2.73
C SER A 188 -6.71 41.34 2.56
N ALA A 189 -5.77 41.66 1.66
CA ALA A 189 -5.40 43.04 1.38
C ALA A 189 -6.59 43.89 0.90
N SER A 190 -7.49 43.31 0.10
CA SER A 190 -8.71 44.00 -0.35
C SER A 190 -9.70 44.26 0.81
N TRP A 191 -9.83 43.32 1.74
CA TRP A 191 -10.65 43.50 2.94
C TRP A 191 -10.06 44.55 3.86
N ASP A 192 -8.74 44.56 4.06
CA ASP A 192 -8.06 45.58 4.86
C ASP A 192 -8.28 46.98 4.29
N ASN A 193 -8.15 47.14 2.97
CA ASN A 193 -8.43 48.40 2.28
C ASN A 193 -9.90 48.85 2.44
N THR A 194 -10.83 47.90 2.37
CA THR A 194 -12.27 48.17 2.56
C THR A 194 -12.55 48.60 3.99
N SER A 195 -11.97 47.90 4.96
CA SER A 195 -12.07 48.21 6.38
C SER A 195 -11.51 49.61 6.69
N ALA A 196 -10.33 49.93 6.17
CA ALA A 196 -9.73 51.25 6.31
C ALA A 196 -10.59 52.35 5.68
N THR A 197 -11.17 52.08 4.50
CA THR A 197 -12.09 53.03 3.84
C THR A 197 -13.32 53.28 4.70
N LEU A 198 -13.92 52.23 5.26
CA LEU A 198 -15.09 52.34 6.13
C LEU A 198 -14.78 53.13 7.40
N ALA A 199 -13.66 52.79 8.07
CA ALA A 199 -13.19 53.49 9.25
C ALA A 199 -12.96 54.99 8.99
N ASN A 200 -12.44 55.36 7.81
CA ASN A 200 -12.24 56.75 7.43
C ASN A 200 -13.54 57.50 7.12
N LYS A 201 -14.60 56.81 6.68
CA LYS A 201 -15.91 57.42 6.40
C LYS A 201 -16.77 57.57 7.65
N GLN A 202 -16.58 56.69 8.64
CA GLN A 202 -17.36 56.65 9.88
C GLN A 202 -17.50 58.04 10.54
N PRO A 203 -16.42 58.83 10.78
CA PRO A 203 -16.57 60.12 11.46
C PRO A 203 -17.42 61.13 10.69
N THR A 204 -17.36 61.10 9.35
CA THR A 204 -18.18 62.00 8.51
C THR A 204 -19.65 61.63 8.59
N TRP A 205 -19.96 60.34 8.58
CA TRP A 205 -21.34 59.87 8.76
C TRP A 205 -21.87 60.18 10.15
N ASP A 206 -21.04 60.02 11.19
CA ASP A 206 -21.40 60.36 12.56
C ASP A 206 -21.74 61.86 12.67
N THR A 207 -20.86 62.75 12.17
CA THR A 207 -21.13 64.20 12.14
C THR A 207 -22.40 64.55 11.35
N THR A 208 -22.64 63.85 10.23
CA THR A 208 -23.84 64.09 9.42
C THR A 208 -25.09 63.66 10.18
N ALA A 209 -25.06 62.50 10.84
CA ALA A 209 -26.16 62.01 11.66
C ALA A 209 -26.45 62.97 12.81
N GLU A 210 -25.43 63.43 13.54
CA GLU A 210 -25.57 64.43 14.60
C GLU A 210 -26.19 65.72 14.08
N THR A 211 -25.76 66.21 12.92
CA THR A 211 -26.33 67.42 12.30
C THR A 211 -27.80 67.25 11.96
N VAL A 212 -28.17 66.12 11.36
CA VAL A 212 -29.57 65.82 11.02
C VAL A 212 -30.42 65.71 12.29
N THR A 213 -29.94 65.00 13.32
CA THR A 213 -30.63 64.90 14.61
C THR A 213 -30.79 66.25 15.29
N ALA A 214 -29.77 67.11 15.26
CA ALA A 214 -29.86 68.45 15.84
C ALA A 214 -30.87 69.34 15.09
N LYS A 215 -31.01 69.16 13.78
CA LYS A 215 -31.94 69.97 12.96
C LYS A 215 -33.36 69.42 12.92
N SER A 216 -33.59 68.14 13.20
CA SER A 216 -34.92 67.54 13.09
C SER A 216 -35.96 68.26 13.95
N GLY A 217 -35.62 68.57 15.21
CA GLY A 217 -36.52 69.31 16.10
C GLY A 217 -36.86 70.71 15.59
N MET A 218 -35.89 71.42 15.01
CA MET A 218 -36.13 72.75 14.42
C MET A 218 -37.11 72.69 13.24
N TRP A 219 -37.05 71.62 12.44
CA TRP A 219 -37.96 71.42 11.31
C TRP A 219 -39.37 71.05 11.78
N ASP A 220 -39.48 70.20 12.80
CA ASP A 220 -40.76 69.85 13.40
C ASP A 220 -41.45 71.10 13.99
N ASP A 221 -40.70 71.90 14.75
CA ASP A 221 -41.20 73.17 15.31
C ASP A 221 -41.62 74.14 14.21
N ALA A 222 -40.79 74.30 13.16
CA ALA A 222 -41.12 75.16 12.03
C ALA A 222 -42.40 74.69 11.30
N ALA A 223 -42.59 73.38 11.14
CA ALA A 223 -43.79 72.81 10.53
C ALA A 223 -45.05 73.08 11.37
N VAL A 224 -44.96 72.93 12.69
CA VAL A 224 -46.06 73.23 13.62
C VAL A 224 -46.40 74.72 13.61
N ILE A 225 -45.39 75.61 13.69
CA ILE A 225 -45.60 77.06 13.64
C ILE A 225 -46.28 77.45 12.32
N ALA A 226 -45.80 76.93 11.19
CA ALA A 226 -46.40 77.20 9.88
C ALA A 226 -47.86 76.73 9.80
N ALA A 227 -48.18 75.54 10.33
CA ALA A 227 -49.54 75.02 10.38
C ALA A 227 -50.46 75.89 11.26
N ASN A 228 -49.98 76.30 12.44
CA ASN A 228 -50.72 77.17 13.35
C ASN A 228 -50.98 78.54 12.74
N HIS A 229 -49.98 79.17 12.13
CA HIS A 229 -50.14 80.45 11.42
C HIS A 229 -51.12 80.33 10.26
N ALA A 230 -51.03 79.25 9.45
CA ALA A 230 -51.96 79.00 8.35
C ALA A 230 -53.40 78.83 8.85
N GLN A 231 -53.60 78.16 9.99
CA GLN A 231 -54.92 78.01 10.60
C GLN A 231 -55.46 79.35 11.11
N ALA A 232 -54.64 80.13 11.83
CA ALA A 232 -55.03 81.44 12.34
C ALA A 232 -55.49 82.37 11.21
N ILE A 233 -54.77 82.40 10.09
CA ILE A 233 -55.15 83.17 8.90
C ILE A 233 -56.48 82.70 8.33
N ARG A 234 -56.71 81.38 8.23
CA ARG A 234 -57.94 80.83 7.63
C ARG A 234 -59.19 81.05 8.49
N GLN A 235 -59.04 81.07 9.81
CA GLN A 235 -60.17 81.16 10.74
C GLN A 235 -60.48 82.60 11.17
N SER A 236 -59.61 83.55 10.85
CA SER A 236 -59.79 84.93 11.29
C SER A 236 -60.92 85.65 10.56
N THR A 237 -61.72 86.39 11.33
CA THR A 237 -62.75 87.31 10.85
C THR A 237 -62.37 88.78 11.09
N SER A 238 -61.20 89.03 11.70
CA SER A 238 -60.59 90.35 11.94
C SER A 238 -59.05 90.25 11.77
N GLY A 239 -58.28 91.25 12.20
CA GLY A 239 -56.82 91.25 12.01
C GLY A 239 -56.08 90.08 12.71
N VAL A 240 -54.99 89.60 12.11
CA VAL A 240 -54.16 88.47 12.59
C VAL A 240 -52.77 88.96 12.94
N THR A 241 -52.27 88.64 14.14
CA THR A 241 -50.87 88.89 14.52
C THR A 241 -50.08 87.59 14.55
N LEU A 242 -48.95 87.56 13.83
CA LEU A 242 -48.01 86.45 13.81
C LEU A 242 -46.73 86.89 14.52
N HIS A 243 -46.24 86.06 15.44
CA HIS A 243 -45.07 86.36 16.27
C HIS A 243 -43.87 85.50 15.87
N TYR A 244 -42.68 86.07 15.93
CA TYR A 244 -41.40 85.38 15.91
C TYR A 244 -40.44 86.08 16.88
N GLU A 245 -40.15 85.47 18.02
CA GLU A 245 -39.40 86.10 19.11
C GLU A 245 -39.99 87.49 19.47
N ASN A 246 -39.17 88.55 19.40
CA ASN A 246 -39.58 89.93 19.69
C ASN A 246 -40.19 90.64 18.48
N LEU A 247 -40.28 89.97 17.33
CA LEU A 247 -40.88 90.49 16.12
C LEU A 247 -42.34 90.04 16.04
N ALA A 248 -43.22 90.96 15.67
CA ALA A 248 -44.60 90.65 15.36
C ALA A 248 -45.01 91.34 14.05
N ILE A 249 -45.78 90.64 13.22
CA ILE A 249 -46.47 91.22 12.07
C ILE A 249 -47.97 91.12 12.31
N THR A 250 -48.67 92.24 12.20
CA THR A 250 -50.13 92.30 12.28
C THR A 250 -50.70 92.60 10.91
N LEU A 251 -51.60 91.73 10.46
CA LEU A 251 -52.31 91.79 9.20
C LEU A 251 -53.78 92.12 9.51
N GLY A 252 -54.18 93.38 9.38
CA GLY A 252 -55.56 93.82 9.57
C GLY A 252 -55.94 94.88 8.53
N ASP A 253 -56.66 95.92 8.96
CA ASP A 253 -57.00 97.07 8.10
C ASP A 253 -55.75 97.80 7.56
N SER A 254 -54.64 97.71 8.30
CA SER A 254 -53.30 98.09 7.87
C SER A 254 -52.30 97.00 8.23
N ILE A 255 -51.20 96.90 7.48
CA ILE A 255 -50.09 95.99 7.80
C ILE A 255 -49.13 96.71 8.73
N SER A 256 -48.85 96.15 9.90
CA SER A 256 -47.84 96.70 10.82
C SER A 256 -46.82 95.64 11.24
N ILE A 257 -45.60 96.10 11.52
CA ILE A 257 -44.51 95.31 12.07
C ILE A 257 -44.08 95.96 13.37
N THR A 258 -43.87 95.17 14.41
CA THR A 258 -43.38 95.63 15.72
C THR A 258 -42.12 94.85 16.07
N ASP A 259 -41.11 95.55 16.58
CA ASP A 259 -39.90 94.97 17.13
C ASP A 259 -39.53 95.65 18.46
N ALA A 260 -38.37 95.32 19.03
CA ALA A 260 -37.90 95.89 20.30
C ALA A 260 -37.66 97.41 20.27
N THR A 261 -37.61 98.01 19.09
CA THR A 261 -37.24 99.41 18.84
C THR A 261 -38.43 100.28 18.38
N GLY A 262 -39.62 99.70 18.17
CA GLY A 262 -40.86 100.44 17.88
C GLY A 262 -41.90 99.66 17.07
N THR A 263 -42.92 100.37 16.57
CA THR A 263 -43.92 99.83 15.63
C THR A 263 -43.86 100.63 14.33
N TRP A 264 -43.94 99.95 13.18
CA TRP A 264 -44.02 100.54 11.86
C TRP A 264 -45.30 100.10 11.17
N THR A 265 -45.99 101.04 10.55
CA THR A 265 -47.20 100.77 9.77
C THR A 265 -46.92 101.01 8.30
N PHE A 266 -47.40 100.12 7.43
CA PHE A 266 -47.29 100.27 5.99
C PHE A 266 -48.30 101.30 5.50
N THR A 267 -47.83 102.37 4.88
CA THR A 267 -48.64 103.46 4.34
C THR A 267 -47.98 103.95 3.05
N ASP A 268 -48.77 104.10 1.98
CA ASP A 268 -48.31 104.64 0.69
C ASP A 268 -47.04 103.99 0.11
N GLY A 269 -46.91 102.67 0.26
CA GLY A 269 -45.79 101.91 -0.33
C GLY A 269 -44.55 101.78 0.57
N ALA A 270 -44.56 102.36 1.77
CA ALA A 270 -43.43 102.30 2.70
C ALA A 270 -43.86 102.03 4.15
N PHE A 271 -42.96 101.47 4.96
CA PHE A 271 -43.15 101.33 6.41
C PHE A 271 -42.71 102.60 7.13
N VAL A 272 -43.62 103.20 7.90
CA VAL A 272 -43.38 104.45 8.64
C VAL A 272 -43.42 104.16 10.14
N LYS A 273 -42.35 104.55 10.86
CA LYS A 273 -42.24 104.37 12.31
C LYS A 273 -43.30 105.23 13.01
N GLN A 274 -44.02 104.62 13.96
CA GLN A 274 -44.99 105.30 14.80
C GLN A 274 -44.26 105.91 16.00
N ASP A 275 -44.54 107.18 16.30
CA ASP A 275 -44.02 107.85 17.48
C ASP A 275 -44.64 107.23 18.75
N THR A 276 -43.82 106.98 19.76
CA THR A 276 -44.28 106.38 21.02
C THR A 276 -45.02 107.47 21.81
N THR A 277 -46.35 107.41 21.84
CA THR A 277 -47.13 108.30 22.70
C THR A 277 -46.86 107.94 24.17
N GLU A 278 -46.35 108.89 24.95
CA GLU A 278 -46.22 108.79 26.43
C GLU A 278 -47.56 108.52 27.13
#